data_AF-A0A7J8RFI3-F1
#
_entry.id   AF-A0A7J8RFI3-F1
#
_cell.length_a   1.000
_cell.length_b   1.000
_cell.length_c   1.000
_cell.angle_alpha   90.00
_cell.angle_beta   90.00
_cell.angle_gamma   90.00
#
_symmetry.space_group_name_H-M   'P 1'
#
loop_
_entity.id
_entity.type
_entity.pdbx_description
1 polymer ?
#
loop_
_entity_poly.entity_id
_entity_poly.type
_entity_poly.pdbx_seq_one_letter_code
_entity_poly.pdbx_strand_id
1 'polypeptide(L)'
;MKDEALYEIVENEDDESPNESASSITKVLQRNGAGEATVIEHFKHSHHLMLSDGVGEYDNKCCDGCLLPIVASFYYCTQCDFFLHKVCVELPKVKDVWHHRCRPPLILTSNEVFRCVKCH
;
A
#
# COMPACT_ATOMS: atom_id res chain seq x y z
N MET A 1 -34.25 -25.03 -41.01
CA MET A 1 -33.93 -23.60 -40.92
C MET A 1 -33.58 -23.39 -39.45
N LYS A 2 -32.37 -23.69 -38.96
CA LYS A 2 -31.08 -23.01 -39.25
C LYS A 2 -31.38 -21.51 -39.43
N ASP A 3 -31.09 -20.66 -38.45
CA ASP A 3 -29.71 -20.25 -38.17
C ASP A 3 -29.45 -19.93 -36.68
N GLU A 4 -28.45 -20.59 -36.09
CA GLU A 4 -27.75 -20.14 -34.89
C GLU A 4 -26.58 -19.26 -35.34
N ALA A 5 -26.79 -17.94 -35.33
CA ALA A 5 -25.73 -16.98 -35.63
C ALA A 5 -25.10 -16.50 -34.31
N LEU A 6 -24.03 -17.22 -33.97
CA LEU A 6 -22.89 -16.88 -33.14
C LEU A 6 -22.75 -15.36 -32.86
N TYR A 7 -22.80 -14.95 -31.59
CA TYR A 7 -22.27 -13.64 -31.21
C TYR A 7 -20.75 -13.74 -31.15
N GLU A 8 -20.07 -12.92 -31.93
CA GLU A 8 -18.62 -12.76 -31.86
C GLU A 8 -18.26 -12.15 -30.51
N ILE A 9 -17.55 -12.91 -29.68
CA ILE A 9 -16.83 -12.35 -28.54
C ILE A 9 -15.69 -11.54 -29.15
N VAL A 10 -15.84 -10.22 -29.20
CA VAL A 10 -14.70 -9.33 -29.46
C VAL A 10 -13.77 -9.48 -28.28
N GLU A 11 -12.67 -10.21 -28.48
CA GLU A 11 -11.52 -10.17 -27.60
C GLU A 11 -10.99 -8.73 -27.65
N ASN A 12 -11.45 -7.91 -26.71
CA ASN A 12 -10.79 -6.63 -26.46
C ASN A 12 -9.48 -6.98 -25.75
N GLU A 13 -8.42 -7.00 -26.55
CA GLU A 13 -7.03 -6.92 -26.11
C GLU A 13 -6.80 -5.59 -25.40
N ASP A 14 -7.25 -5.48 -24.17
CA ASP A 14 -6.77 -4.48 -23.22
C ASP A 14 -6.72 -5.18 -21.86
N ASP A 15 -5.66 -5.99 -21.69
CA ASP A 15 -5.12 -6.37 -20.40
C ASP A 15 -4.62 -5.09 -19.70
N GLU A 16 -5.55 -4.22 -19.28
CA GLU A 16 -5.30 -3.28 -18.22
C GLU A 16 -6.14 -3.76 -17.04
N SER A 17 -5.53 -4.58 -16.19
CA SER A 17 -6.05 -4.78 -14.85
C SER A 17 -5.86 -3.47 -14.07
N PRO A 18 -6.90 -2.65 -13.80
CA PRO A 18 -6.71 -1.44 -13.02
C PRO A 18 -6.89 -1.86 -11.56
N ASN A 19 -5.95 -2.63 -11.04
CA ASN A 19 -5.73 -2.74 -9.61
C ASN A 19 -4.26 -2.96 -9.27
N GLU A 20 -3.37 -2.22 -9.94
CA GLU A 20 -2.08 -1.84 -9.36
C GLU A 20 -2.37 -1.06 -8.07
N SER A 21 -2.54 -1.84 -7.01
CA SER A 21 -2.93 -1.43 -5.68
C SER A 21 -2.13 -0.20 -5.26
N ALA A 22 -2.84 0.84 -4.83
CA ALA A 22 -2.30 2.14 -4.42
C ALA A 22 -1.47 2.05 -3.13
N SER A 23 -0.43 1.21 -3.13
CA SER A 23 0.43 0.90 -1.98
C SER A 23 1.05 2.17 -1.42
N SER A 24 1.28 2.16 -0.10
CA SER A 24 1.97 3.24 0.58
C SER A 24 3.45 3.39 0.18
N ILE A 25 4.05 2.32 -0.34
CA ILE A 25 5.41 2.29 -0.89
C ILE A 25 5.45 3.08 -2.20
N THR A 26 6.29 4.13 -2.27
CA THR A 26 6.47 4.90 -3.52
C THR A 26 7.52 4.28 -4.42
N LYS A 27 8.53 3.61 -3.86
CA LYS A 27 9.59 2.96 -4.62
C LYS A 27 10.27 1.86 -3.81
N VAL A 28 10.64 0.78 -4.49
CA VAL A 28 11.52 -0.27 -3.93
C VAL A 28 12.94 -0.03 -4.43
N LEU A 29 13.88 0.11 -3.51
CA LEU A 29 15.29 0.42 -3.81
C LEU A 29 16.16 -0.85 -3.79
N GLN A 30 15.82 -1.82 -2.93
CA GLN A 30 16.56 -3.07 -2.81
C GLN A 30 15.63 -4.23 -2.48
N ARG A 31 16.01 -5.42 -2.94
CA ARG A 31 15.34 -6.69 -2.69
C ARG A 31 16.36 -7.75 -2.24
N ASN A 32 15.99 -8.64 -1.31
CA ASN A 32 16.84 -9.76 -0.89
C ASN A 32 16.72 -10.97 -1.85
N GLY A 33 17.49 -12.03 -1.58
CA GLY A 33 17.47 -13.26 -2.40
C GLY A 33 16.13 -14.01 -2.37
N ALA A 34 15.28 -13.78 -1.37
CA ALA A 34 13.92 -14.33 -1.29
C ALA A 34 12.89 -13.49 -2.07
N GLY A 35 13.32 -12.37 -2.64
CA GLY A 35 12.45 -11.48 -3.36
C GLY A 35 11.72 -10.47 -2.48
N GLU A 36 12.06 -10.31 -1.21
CA GLU A 36 11.43 -9.31 -0.33
C GLU A 36 12.11 -7.95 -0.47
N ALA A 37 11.33 -6.87 -0.50
CA ALA A 37 11.86 -5.51 -0.47
C ALA A 37 12.58 -5.28 0.88
N THR A 38 13.83 -4.84 0.83
CA THR A 38 14.63 -4.58 2.04
C THR A 38 14.91 -3.11 2.27
N VAL A 39 14.83 -2.29 1.23
CA VAL A 39 14.98 -0.84 1.32
C VAL A 39 13.94 -0.19 0.41
N ILE A 40 13.17 0.74 0.96
CA ILE A 40 12.04 1.37 0.25
C ILE A 40 11.95 2.88 0.53
N GLU A 41 11.27 3.59 -0.37
CA GLU A 41 10.73 4.92 -0.13
C GLU A 41 9.25 4.82 0.23
N HIS A 42 8.81 5.61 1.21
CA HIS A 42 7.44 5.60 1.72
C HIS A 42 6.82 6.99 1.65
N PHE A 43 5.54 7.09 1.28
CA PHE A 43 4.92 8.41 1.03
C PHE A 43 4.83 9.33 2.25
N LYS A 44 4.71 8.73 3.44
CA LYS A 44 4.55 9.46 4.70
C LYS A 44 5.89 9.76 5.36
N HIS A 45 6.99 9.24 4.81
CA HIS A 45 8.31 9.35 5.43
C HIS A 45 9.40 9.63 4.40
N SER A 46 10.14 10.73 4.57
CA SER A 46 11.11 11.21 3.57
C SER A 46 12.40 10.41 3.49
N HIS A 47 12.78 9.68 4.56
CA HIS A 47 13.96 8.82 4.53
C HIS A 47 13.63 7.42 4.03
N HIS A 48 14.67 6.68 3.64
CA HIS A 48 14.51 5.28 3.30
C HIS A 48 14.18 4.46 4.54
N LEU A 49 13.24 3.53 4.38
CA LEU A 49 12.93 2.53 5.39
C LEU A 49 13.63 1.22 5.04
N MET A 50 14.23 0.60 6.05
CA MET A 50 14.93 -0.67 5.94
C MET A 50 14.15 -1.78 6.63
N LEU A 51 14.11 -2.95 6.02
CA LEU A 51 13.49 -4.13 6.61
C LEU A 51 14.37 -4.70 7.74
N SER A 52 13.73 -5.02 8.86
CA SER A 52 14.30 -5.81 9.96
C SER A 52 13.49 -7.09 10.14
N ASP A 53 14.17 -8.23 10.22
CA ASP A 53 13.55 -9.56 10.33
C ASP A 53 13.17 -9.96 11.76
N GLY A 54 13.45 -9.10 12.75
CA GLY A 54 13.17 -9.40 14.14
C GLY A 54 13.15 -8.16 15.02
N VAL A 55 12.42 -8.27 16.13
CA VAL A 55 12.16 -7.15 17.05
C VAL A 55 13.38 -6.78 17.86
N GLY A 56 14.25 -7.74 18.22
CA GLY A 56 15.55 -7.48 18.85
C GLY A 56 15.51 -6.39 19.92
N GLU A 57 16.27 -5.31 19.70
CA GLU A 57 16.42 -4.14 20.58
C GLU A 57 15.20 -3.18 20.55
N TYR A 58 14.20 -3.47 19.73
CA TYR A 58 13.03 -2.63 19.44
C TYR A 58 11.72 -3.19 20.04
N ASP A 59 11.83 -4.07 21.05
CA ASP A 59 10.70 -4.75 21.72
C ASP A 59 9.68 -3.81 22.36
N ASN A 60 10.09 -2.59 22.69
CA ASN A 60 9.26 -1.55 23.26
C ASN A 60 8.80 -0.50 22.24
N LYS A 61 9.03 -0.71 20.94
CA LYS A 61 8.62 0.23 19.89
C LYS A 61 7.21 -0.09 19.37
N CYS A 62 6.49 0.96 18.99
CA CYS A 62 5.17 0.88 18.37
C CYS A 62 5.25 1.29 16.90
N CYS A 63 4.33 0.76 16.09
CA CYS A 63 4.15 1.18 14.72
C CYS A 63 3.54 2.58 14.65
N ASP A 64 4.16 3.50 13.92
CA ASP A 64 3.68 4.87 13.71
C ASP A 64 2.43 4.96 12.82
N GLY A 65 2.05 3.84 12.18
CA GLY A 65 0.85 3.75 11.36
C GLY A 65 -0.39 3.35 12.17
N CYS A 66 -0.29 2.29 12.97
CA CYS A 66 -1.44 1.72 13.70
C CYS A 66 -1.37 1.90 15.22
N LEU A 67 -0.27 2.47 15.74
CA LEU A 67 -0.01 2.70 17.17
C LEU A 67 0.04 1.43 18.03
N LEU A 68 0.17 0.25 17.40
CA LEU A 68 0.32 -1.04 18.08
C LEU A 68 1.79 -1.45 18.21
N PRO A 69 2.17 -2.26 19.22
CA PRO A 69 3.54 -2.73 19.40
C PRO A 69 4.09 -3.50 18.18
N ILE A 70 5.39 -3.36 17.93
CA ILE A 70 6.12 -4.17 16.95
C ILE A 70 6.46 -5.52 17.60
N VAL A 71 5.95 -6.62 17.02
CA VAL A 71 6.14 -7.99 17.56
C VAL A 71 6.77 -8.98 16.57
N ALA A 72 6.98 -8.55 15.33
CA ALA A 72 7.54 -9.34 14.23
C ALA A 72 8.37 -8.44 13.31
N SER A 73 8.75 -8.93 12.12
CA SER A 73 9.48 -8.15 11.11
C SER A 73 8.78 -6.83 10.76
N PHE A 74 9.57 -5.78 10.59
CA PHE A 74 9.09 -4.41 10.42
C PHE A 74 10.05 -3.59 9.57
N TYR A 75 9.58 -2.44 9.10
CA TYR A 75 10.39 -1.43 8.44
C TYR A 75 10.73 -0.32 9.43
N TYR A 76 11.98 0.14 9.41
CA TYR A 76 12.43 1.23 10.26
C TYR A 76 13.32 2.22 9.53
N CYS A 77 13.35 3.45 10.00
CA CYS A 77 14.30 4.44 9.53
C CYS A 77 15.60 4.37 10.34
N THR A 78 16.75 4.36 9.66
CA THR A 78 18.06 4.44 10.33
C THR A 78 18.42 5.86 10.80
N GLN A 79 17.70 6.87 10.32
CA GLN A 79 17.97 8.29 10.58
C GLN A 79 17.06 8.90 11.65
N CYS A 80 15.94 8.26 11.98
CA CYS A 80 14.98 8.76 12.97
C CYS A 80 14.14 7.63 13.56
N ASP A 81 13.42 7.93 14.65
CA ASP A 81 12.63 6.97 15.41
C ASP A 81 11.27 6.69 14.73
N PHE A 82 11.30 6.14 13.52
CA PHE A 82 10.10 5.82 12.73
C PHE A 82 10.04 4.33 12.38
N PHE A 83 8.91 3.69 12.69
CA PHE A 83 8.69 2.24 12.59
C PHE A 83 7.32 1.94 11.99
N LEU A 84 7.26 0.99 11.05
CA LEU A 84 6.02 0.47 10.50
C LEU A 84 6.06 -1.05 10.44
N HIS A 85 4.97 -1.73 10.79
CA HIS A 85 4.83 -3.15 10.45
C HIS A 85 4.94 -3.36 8.94
N LYS A 86 5.39 -4.55 8.50
CA LYS A 86 5.39 -4.94 7.06
C LYS A 86 4.04 -4.64 6.40
N VAL A 87 2.92 -5.00 7.06
CA VAL A 87 1.58 -4.73 6.52
C VAL A 87 1.24 -3.24 6.50
N CYS A 88 1.67 -2.47 7.50
CA CYS A 88 1.36 -1.04 7.59
C CYS A 88 2.07 -0.22 6.51
N VAL A 89 3.23 -0.67 6.04
CA VAL A 89 3.96 0.02 4.98
C VAL A 89 3.36 -0.21 3.58
N GLU A 90 2.58 -1.28 3.42
CA GLU A 90 1.89 -1.62 2.17
C GLU A 90 0.45 -1.11 2.12
N LEU A 91 -0.11 -0.69 3.26
CA LEU A 91 -1.50 -0.23 3.34
C LEU A 91 -1.82 0.79 2.25
N PRO A 92 -2.97 0.70 1.58
CA PRO A 92 -3.24 1.56 0.45
C PRO A 92 -3.47 3.01 0.87
N LYS A 93 -2.93 3.95 0.09
CA LYS A 93 -3.19 5.40 0.25
C LYS A 93 -4.57 5.79 -0.27
N VAL A 94 -5.22 4.90 -1.02
CA VAL A 94 -6.48 5.17 -1.72
C VAL A 94 -7.46 4.06 -1.40
N LYS A 95 -8.70 4.42 -1.07
CA LYS A 95 -9.78 3.46 -0.78
C LYS A 95 -10.97 3.76 -1.67
N ASP A 96 -11.34 2.80 -2.52
CA ASP A 96 -12.56 2.87 -3.29
C ASP A 96 -13.78 2.66 -2.40
N VAL A 97 -14.69 3.64 -2.43
CA VAL A 97 -15.95 3.57 -1.68
C VAL A 97 -17.12 3.76 -2.63
N TRP A 98 -17.54 2.64 -3.22
CA TRP A 98 -18.64 2.55 -4.19
C TRP A 98 -19.98 3.10 -3.70
N HIS A 99 -20.23 3.05 -2.40
CA HIS A 99 -21.44 3.61 -1.77
C HIS A 99 -21.34 5.11 -1.42
N HIS A 100 -20.16 5.72 -1.56
CA HIS A 100 -20.01 7.13 -1.25
C HIS A 100 -20.59 7.98 -2.39
N ARG A 101 -21.51 8.88 -2.05
CA ARG A 101 -22.27 9.71 -2.99
C ARG A 101 -21.41 10.39 -4.06
N CYS A 102 -20.23 10.86 -3.67
CA CYS A 102 -19.37 11.62 -4.56
C CYS A 102 -18.84 10.75 -5.74
N ARG A 103 -18.68 9.41 -5.57
CA ARG A 103 -18.03 8.38 -6.44
C ARG A 103 -16.48 8.33 -6.56
N PRO A 104 -15.68 9.40 -6.34
CA PRO A 104 -14.23 9.26 -6.24
C PRO A 104 -13.78 8.43 -5.04
N PRO A 105 -12.59 7.83 -5.13
CA PRO A 105 -11.97 7.17 -3.99
C PRO A 105 -11.65 8.16 -2.87
N LEU A 106 -11.55 7.63 -1.66
CA LEU A 106 -11.01 8.36 -0.53
C LEU A 106 -9.49 8.27 -0.55
N ILE A 107 -8.82 9.39 -0.25
CA ILE A 107 -7.35 9.48 -0.21
C ILE A 107 -6.92 9.66 1.23
N LEU A 108 -5.94 8.87 1.67
CA LEU A 108 -5.27 9.05 2.94
C LEU A 108 -4.48 10.35 2.88
N THR A 109 -4.93 11.34 3.64
CA THR A 109 -4.20 12.59 3.78
C THR A 109 -3.15 12.46 4.87
N SER A 110 -2.18 13.38 4.91
CA SER A 110 -1.13 13.41 5.95
C SER A 110 -1.67 13.38 7.39
N ASN A 111 -2.94 13.77 7.58
CA ASN A 111 -3.63 13.84 8.86
C ASN A 111 -4.60 12.66 9.01
N GLU A 112 -4.05 11.44 9.08
CA GLU A 112 -4.63 10.15 9.55
C GLU A 112 -6.03 9.70 9.09
N VAL A 113 -6.75 10.47 8.26
CA VAL A 113 -8.12 10.19 7.85
C VAL A 113 -8.23 10.23 6.33
N PHE A 114 -8.86 9.20 5.79
CA PHE A 114 -9.28 9.12 4.40
C PHE A 114 -10.34 10.17 4.10
N ARG A 115 -10.08 11.07 3.14
CA ARG A 115 -11.04 12.11 2.72
C ARG A 115 -11.41 11.97 1.26
N CYS A 116 -12.65 12.34 0.94
CA CYS A 116 -13.10 12.44 -0.44
C CYS A 116 -12.77 13.84 -0.99
N VAL A 117 -12.11 13.88 -2.14
CA VAL A 117 -11.71 15.13 -2.81
C VAL A 117 -12.87 16.04 -3.24
N LYS A 118 -14.09 15.52 -3.34
CA LYS A 118 -15.27 16.33 -3.73
C LYS A 118 -16.07 16.85 -2.55
N CYS A 119 -15.96 16.18 -1.42
CA CYS A 119 -16.83 16.37 -0.27
C CYS A 119 -16.10 17.14 0.87
N HIS A 120 -14.93 17.75 0.56
CA HIS A 120 -13.98 18.51 1.41
C HIS A 120 -14.43 18.84 2.83
#